data_AF-A0A2A9ETX4-F1
#
_entry.id   AF-A0A2A9ETX4-F1
#
_cell.length_a   1.000
_cell.length_b   1.000
_cell.length_c   1.000
_cell.angle_alpha   90.00
_cell.angle_beta   90.00
_cell.angle_gamma   90.00
#
_symmetry.space_group_name_H-M   'P 1'
#
loop_
_entity.id
_entity.type
_entity.pdbx_description
1 polymer ?
#
loop_
_entity_poly.entity_id
_entity_poly.type
_entity_poly.pdbx_seq_one_letter_code
_entity_poly.pdbx_strand_id
1 'polypeptide(L)' 'MSFTTSDVASAVDHLRTARARLDAATATLRLAAGLDWTAPAGDAFRAEAAQVLAAADGDAAALDLAVLVAAGCEPRDVAP' A
#
# COMPACT_ATOMS: atom_id res chain seq x y z
N MET A 1 17.43 0.78 -25.47
CA MET A 1 16.19 1.58 -25.37
C MET A 1 16.44 2.68 -24.36
N SER A 2 16.24 3.94 -24.73
CA SER A 2 16.34 5.06 -23.78
C SER A 2 14.95 5.30 -23.19
N PHE A 3 14.83 5.29 -21.87
CA PHE A 3 13.61 5.77 -21.21
C PHE A 3 13.46 7.26 -21.50
N THR A 4 12.29 7.66 -21.97
CA THR A 4 11.96 9.07 -22.13
C THR A 4 11.42 9.61 -20.80
N THR A 5 11.47 10.93 -20.63
CA THR A 5 10.80 11.61 -19.49
C THR A 5 9.31 11.31 -19.44
N SER A 6 8.68 10.98 -20.57
CA SER A 6 7.28 10.54 -20.66
C SER A 6 7.05 9.16 -20.02
N ASP A 7 8.00 8.24 -20.16
CA ASP A 7 7.89 6.88 -19.61
C ASP A 7 7.98 6.90 -18.08
N VAL A 8 8.87 7.74 -17.54
CA VAL A 8 9.01 7.95 -16.09
C VAL A 8 7.74 8.58 -15.50
N ALA A 9 7.17 9.58 -16.16
CA ALA A 9 5.92 10.21 -15.72
C ALA A 9 4.75 9.22 -15.69
N SER A 10 4.63 8.35 -16.71
CA SER A 10 3.61 7.31 -16.74
C SER A 10 3.82 6.25 -15.65
N ALA A 11 5.08 5.84 -15.40
CA ALA A 11 5.38 4.91 -14.32
C ALA A 11 5.00 5.48 -12.94
N VAL A 12 5.30 6.76 -12.69
CA VAL A 12 4.90 7.45 -11.45
C VAL A 12 3.38 7.50 -11.29
N ASP A 13 2.65 7.77 -12.37
CA ASP A 13 1.18 7.79 -12.34
C ASP A 13 0.57 6.42 -12.02
N HIS A 14 1.14 5.35 -12.60
CA HIS A 14 0.75 3.98 -12.27
C HIS A 14 1.01 3.63 -10.80
N LEU A 15 2.15 4.04 -10.25
CA LEU A 15 2.48 3.81 -8.83
C LEU A 15 1.49 4.54 -7.90
N ARG A 16 1.17 5.82 -8.20
CA ARG A 16 0.17 6.59 -7.43
C ARG A 16 -1.22 5.95 -7.51
N THR A 17 -1.61 5.48 -8.69
CA THR A 17 -2.88 4.78 -8.88
C THR A 17 -2.93 3.47 -8.10
N ALA A 18 -1.83 2.71 -8.10
CA ALA A 18 -1.72 1.48 -7.32
C ALA A 18 -1.83 1.77 -5.81
N ARG A 19 -1.16 2.83 -5.32
CA ARG A 19 -1.23 3.26 -3.92
C ARG A 19 -2.67 3.60 -3.50
N ALA A 20 -3.38 4.37 -4.32
CA ALA A 20 -4.77 4.74 -4.06
C ALA A 20 -5.72 3.53 -4.04
N ARG A 21 -5.51 2.55 -4.94
CA ARG A 21 -6.29 1.30 -4.96
C ARG A 21 -6.03 0.45 -3.71
N LEU A 22 -4.78 0.40 -3.25
CA LEU A 22 -4.40 -0.30 -2.02
C LEU A 22 -5.03 0.36 -0.78
N ASP A 23 -5.03 1.69 -0.71
CA ASP A 23 -5.73 2.43 0.36
C ASP A 23 -7.23 2.11 0.39
N ALA A 24 -7.88 2.12 -0.76
CA ALA A 24 -9.30 1.80 -0.85
C ALA A 24 -9.60 0.36 -0.39
N ALA A 25 -8.80 -0.61 -0.83
CA ALA A 25 -8.97 -2.01 -0.44
C ALA A 25 -8.73 -2.23 1.06
N THR A 26 -7.67 -1.65 1.62
CA THR A 26 -7.34 -1.79 3.04
C THR A 26 -8.32 -1.05 3.94
N ALA A 27 -8.91 0.07 3.50
CA ALA A 27 -9.98 0.76 4.23
C ALA A 27 -11.21 -0.14 4.40
N THR A 28 -11.65 -0.83 3.34
CA THR A 28 -12.76 -1.79 3.43
C THR A 28 -12.44 -2.93 4.38
N LEU A 29 -11.21 -3.47 4.33
CA LEU A 29 -10.80 -4.57 5.19
C LEU A 29 -10.73 -4.16 6.68
N ARG A 30 -10.21 -2.97 6.97
CA ARG A 30 -10.19 -2.39 8.33
C ARG A 30 -11.61 -2.19 8.89
N LEU A 31 -12.52 -1.67 8.06
CA LEU A 31 -13.93 -1.52 8.43
C LEU A 31 -14.55 -2.87 8.78
N ALA A 32 -14.38 -3.88 7.91
CA ALA A 32 -14.90 -5.22 8.16
C ALA A 32 -14.32 -5.86 9.43
N ALA A 33 -13.02 -5.68 9.70
CA ALA A 33 -12.36 -6.23 10.89
C ALA A 33 -12.83 -5.55 12.19
N GLY A 34 -13.24 -4.28 12.11
CA GLY A 34 -13.74 -3.50 13.23
C GLY A 34 -15.23 -3.69 13.54
N LEU A 35 -15.97 -4.46 12.74
CA LEU A 35 -17.36 -4.79 13.04
C LEU A 35 -17.48 -5.67 14.29
N ASP A 36 -18.61 -5.56 15.00
CA ASP A 36 -18.92 -6.45 16.11
C ASP A 36 -19.51 -7.76 15.58
N TRP A 37 -18.62 -8.70 15.26
CA TRP A 37 -19.01 -10.02 14.77
C TRP A 37 -19.53 -10.88 15.93
N THR A 38 -20.80 -11.26 15.86
CA THR A 38 -21.43 -12.18 16.82
C THR A 38 -21.08 -13.66 16.56
N ALA A 39 -20.56 -13.97 15.36
CA ALA A 39 -20.20 -15.32 14.96
C ALA A 39 -18.74 -15.65 15.32
N PRO A 40 -18.42 -16.91 15.70
CA PRO A 40 -17.03 -17.34 15.96
C PRO A 40 -16.07 -17.14 14.79
N ALA A 41 -16.59 -17.11 13.56
CA ALA A 41 -15.81 -16.82 12.36
C ALA A 41 -15.22 -15.39 12.35
N GLY A 42 -15.76 -14.47 13.16
CA GLY A 42 -15.27 -13.11 13.29
C GLY A 42 -13.85 -13.03 13.86
N ASP A 43 -13.48 -13.90 14.80
CA ASP A 43 -12.12 -13.95 15.36
C ASP A 43 -11.11 -14.43 14.31
N ALA A 44 -11.46 -15.48 13.57
CA ALA A 44 -10.62 -15.98 12.48
C ALA A 44 -10.44 -14.93 11.39
N PHE A 45 -11.53 -14.27 10.99
CA PHE A 45 -11.47 -13.16 10.03
C PHE A 45 -10.59 -12.01 10.52
N ARG A 46 -10.70 -11.60 11.79
CA ARG A 46 -9.85 -10.54 12.35
C ARG A 46 -8.37 -10.91 12.31
N ALA A 47 -8.03 -12.17 12.64
CA ALA A 47 -6.65 -12.65 12.60
C ALA A 47 -6.08 -12.68 11.18
N GLU A 48 -6.87 -13.16 10.20
CA GLU A 48 -6.48 -13.17 8.78
C GLU A 48 -6.36 -11.75 8.22
N ALA A 49 -7.34 -10.89 8.52
CA ALA A 49 -7.35 -9.49 8.10
C ALA A 49 -6.12 -8.75 8.65
N ALA A 50 -5.71 -9.00 9.90
CA ALA A 50 -4.52 -8.40 10.48
C ALA A 50 -3.23 -8.77 9.71
N GLN A 51 -3.10 -10.02 9.27
CA GLN A 51 -1.95 -10.46 8.47
C GLN A 51 -1.93 -9.80 7.09
N VAL A 52 -3.08 -9.73 6.42
CA VAL A 52 -3.21 -9.08 5.12
C VAL A 52 -2.93 -7.59 5.22
N LEU A 53 -3.44 -6.92 6.26
CA LEU A 53 -3.19 -5.49 6.50
C LEU A 53 -1.72 -5.20 6.77
N ALA A 54 -1.02 -6.04 7.54
CA ALA A 54 0.41 -5.88 7.79
C ALA A 54 1.24 -6.00 6.50
N ALA A 55 0.90 -6.94 5.61
CA ALA A 55 1.54 -7.05 4.30
C ALA A 55 1.24 -5.83 3.41
N ALA A 56 -0.02 -5.39 3.39
CA ALA A 56 -0.45 -4.24 2.61
C ALA A 56 0.21 -2.92 3.08
N ASP A 57 0.46 -2.75 4.38
CA ASP A 57 1.19 -1.60 4.90
C ASP A 57 2.66 -1.60 4.41
N GLY A 58 3.27 -2.78 4.27
CA GLY A 58 4.59 -2.93 3.65
C GLY A 58 4.59 -2.58 2.16
N ASP A 59 3.59 -3.04 1.41
CA ASP A 59 3.42 -2.72 -0.02
C ASP A 59 3.18 -1.22 -0.24
N ALA A 60 2.39 -0.59 0.63
CA ALA A 60 2.16 0.85 0.61
C ALA A 60 3.47 1.64 0.77
N ALA A 61 4.30 1.26 1.75
CA ALA A 61 5.61 1.87 1.97
C ALA A 61 6.55 1.69 0.76
N ALA A 62 6.50 0.52 0.11
CA ALA A 62 7.29 0.24 -1.09
C ALA A 62 6.84 1.11 -2.29
N LEU A 63 5.53 1.30 -2.46
CA LEU A 63 4.98 2.19 -3.49
C LEU A 63 5.38 3.65 -3.26
N ASP A 64 5.29 4.13 -2.02
CA ASP A 64 5.69 5.51 -1.67
C ASP A 64 7.18 5.73 -1.92
N LEU A 65 8.02 4.76 -1.56
CA LEU A 65 9.46 4.77 -1.87
C LEU A 65 9.73 4.80 -3.38
N ALA A 66 9.03 3.96 -4.16
CA ALA A 66 9.18 3.92 -5.61
C ALA A 66 8.80 5.26 -6.27
N VAL A 67 7.77 5.95 -5.76
CA VAL A 67 7.39 7.29 -6.23
C VAL A 67 8.48 8.32 -5.92
N LEU A 68 9.09 8.28 -4.73
CA LEU A 68 10.20 9.18 -4.36
C LEU A 68 11.42 8.97 -5.25
N VAL A 69 11.84 7.72 -5.44
CA VAL A 69 12.98 7.37 -6.31
C VAL A 69 12.72 7.81 -7.75
N ALA A 70 11.51 7.57 -8.27
CA ALA A 70 11.14 8.00 -9.63
C ALA A 70 11.04 9.52 -9.79
N ALA A 71 10.79 10.27 -8.70
CA ALA A 71 10.86 11.73 -8.68
C ALA A 71 12.30 12.28 -8.56
N GLY A 72 13.32 11.41 -8.45
CA GLY A 72 14.70 11.80 -8.25
C GLY A 72 15.03 12.20 -6.81
N CYS A 73 14.18 11.85 -5.84
CA CYS A 73 14.44 12.06 -4.42
C CYS A 73 15.17 10.84 -3.84
N GLU A 74 16.25 11.09 -3.11
CA GLU A 74 16.88 10.04 -2.29
C GLU A 74 16.04 9.81 -1.02
N PRO A 75 15.68 8.56 -0.69
CA PRO A 75 15.08 8.27 0.60
C PRO A 75 16.07 8.67 1.69
N ARG A 76 15.69 9.61 2.55
CA ARG A 76 16.51 9.95 3.71
C ARG A 76 16.55 8.72 4.62
N ASP A 77 17.73 8.17 4.83
CA ASP A 77 17.98 7.22 5.90
C ASP A 77 17.50 7.85 7.22
N VAL A 78 16.41 7.32 7.77
CA VAL A 78 16.05 7.61 9.15
C VAL A 78 16.97 6.75 9.99
N ALA A 79 18.10 7.34 10.41
CA ALA A 79 19.02 6.72 11.35
C ALA A 79 18.27 6.27 12.64
N PRO A 80 18.71 5.18 13.29
CA PRO A 80 18.00 4.51 14.37
C PRO A 80 17.79 5.36 15.63
#